data_AF-A0A8C7FG32-F1
#
_entry.id   AF-A0A8C7FG32-F1
#
_cell.length_a   1.000
_cell.length_b   1.000
_cell.length_c   1.000
_cell.angle_alpha   90.00
_cell.angle_beta   90.00
_cell.angle_gamma   90.00
#
_symmetry.space_group_name_H-M   'P 1'
#
loop_
_entity.id
_entity.type
_entity.pdbx_description
1 polymer ?
#
loop_
_entity_poly.entity_id
_entity_poly.type
_entity_poly.pdbx_seq_one_letter_code
_entity_poly.pdbx_strand_id
1 'polypeptide(L)'
;MRTFPTSAVWCFGILFISASLITTGSSEVQVVGLADTVVALAGDDVILPCSLEPNVSAEEMTVQWTRLYLRTTEIVHLYHEGRDSYVDQFPSYRGRTSMFHEELKNGIVSLKLNRVTLSDAGSYRCFIPTLTSQVKETTVQLIVGAVSQPLISIVGINGLGVVLKCESGGWFPEPKMEFLDSSGTILPADGPPERHIDSEGLYTVRRHVTVDQTDTNRFTCRVQQPEINHLKEIEIHVPDDVFPILTSSWNPISIVVILAAVIVGVIASAGVYMWIKHTEDKLKRELKRDAQFVDIHKVHLIKNVTTVTPIAFYFIHSERYSEIHAARTREDQMKLLYKALEEAEDTREDKVKSDFYRILLDLEPDVLINLGAKFVDVHKDQLIQMVTMVKPIMYELFYKELYCNIRIKEMTRQDQMRQLYKALEEAEDSRIVKLDFYRILLDREPDLVKNLGEAEETIQSLSTSPGGQQETQTPSQKSERIEGMEMKSLPGSGRKSVPEMKPLLAAGPQNDDLDEMERGGRVTTDNNSML
;
A
#
# COMPACT_ATOMS: atom_id res chain seq x y z
N MET A 1 17.36 106.45 88.85
CA MET A 1 17.65 105.01 88.64
C MET A 1 17.01 104.55 87.34
N ARG A 2 17.40 103.38 86.82
CA ARG A 2 17.19 102.94 85.41
C ARG A 2 15.77 102.46 85.10
N THR A 3 15.26 102.82 83.91
CA THR A 3 14.17 102.21 83.11
C THR A 3 14.25 102.84 81.70
N PHE A 4 14.02 102.21 80.54
CA PHE A 4 13.88 100.81 80.08
C PHE A 4 14.57 100.71 78.67
N PRO A 5 14.88 99.52 78.12
CA PRO A 5 15.65 99.38 76.88
C PRO A 5 14.79 99.21 75.61
N THR A 6 15.44 99.37 74.47
CA THR A 6 14.95 99.18 73.10
C THR A 6 14.60 97.74 72.74
N SER A 7 13.40 97.48 72.19
CA SER A 7 13.12 96.36 71.25
C SER A 7 11.67 96.36 70.73
N ALA A 8 11.33 97.28 69.80
CA ALA A 8 10.00 97.30 69.17
C ALA A 8 9.98 97.81 67.71
N VAL A 9 11.11 97.74 66.99
CA VAL A 9 11.25 98.29 65.61
C VAL A 9 11.34 97.19 64.54
N TRP A 10 11.47 95.91 64.93
CA TRP A 10 11.72 94.77 64.03
C TRP A 10 10.53 93.81 63.83
N CYS A 11 9.29 94.31 63.90
CA CYS A 11 8.09 93.54 63.53
C CYS A 11 7.24 94.18 62.41
N PHE A 12 7.29 95.50 62.21
CA PHE A 12 6.45 96.17 61.21
C PHE A 12 7.03 96.19 59.79
N GLY A 13 8.34 95.98 59.63
CA GLY A 13 9.00 95.93 58.31
C GLY A 13 8.85 94.58 57.57
N ILE A 14 8.57 93.48 58.28
CA ILE A 14 8.43 92.14 57.68
C ILE A 14 6.97 91.89 57.26
N LEU A 15 6.00 92.43 58.01
CA LEU A 15 4.57 92.32 57.68
C LEU A 15 4.16 93.08 56.41
N PHE A 16 4.92 94.08 55.96
CA PHE A 16 4.67 94.77 54.69
C PHE A 16 5.38 94.17 53.47
N ILE A 17 6.30 93.22 53.66
CA ILE A 17 6.87 92.41 52.57
C ILE A 17 6.09 91.09 52.42
N SER A 18 5.51 90.55 53.50
CA SER A 18 4.55 89.43 53.39
C SER A 18 3.15 89.85 52.92
N ALA A 19 2.76 91.12 53.05
CA ALA A 19 1.48 91.63 52.52
C ALA A 19 1.44 91.77 50.99
N SER A 20 2.58 91.68 50.30
CA SER A 20 2.67 91.79 48.82
C SER A 20 2.61 90.44 48.09
N LEU A 21 2.48 89.32 48.82
CA LEU A 21 2.19 87.99 48.26
C LEU A 21 1.03 87.30 49.02
N ILE A 22 -0.06 88.04 49.22
CA ILE A 22 -1.39 87.42 49.20
C ILE A 22 -2.05 87.86 47.90
N THR A 23 -1.55 87.34 46.79
CA THR A 23 -2.38 87.22 45.59
C THR A 23 -3.57 86.36 46.00
N THR A 24 -4.74 86.97 46.19
CA THR A 24 -5.99 86.23 46.20
C THR A 24 -6.11 85.58 44.84
N GLY A 25 -5.68 84.32 44.77
CA GLY A 25 -5.70 83.49 43.59
C GLY A 25 -7.13 83.21 43.17
N SER A 26 -7.75 84.19 42.53
CA SER A 26 -8.85 83.95 41.61
C SER A 26 -8.28 83.06 40.52
N SER A 27 -8.48 81.75 40.64
CA SER A 27 -8.18 80.78 39.60
C SER A 27 -8.87 81.25 38.32
N GLU A 28 -8.05 81.68 37.37
CA GLU A 28 -8.50 82.27 36.10
C GLU A 28 -9.27 81.22 35.31
N VAL A 29 -10.54 81.50 34.97
CA VAL A 29 -11.42 80.52 34.31
C VAL A 29 -10.92 80.25 32.90
N GLN A 30 -10.46 79.03 32.65
CA GLN A 30 -9.89 78.58 31.38
C GLN A 30 -10.79 77.56 30.69
N VAL A 31 -10.78 77.54 29.35
CA VAL A 31 -11.35 76.43 28.59
C VAL A 31 -10.42 75.24 28.67
N VAL A 32 -10.96 74.10 29.07
CA VAL A 32 -10.29 72.80 29.02
C VAL A 32 -11.08 71.88 28.09
N GLY A 33 -10.35 71.09 27.31
CA GLY A 33 -10.91 69.93 26.62
C GLY A 33 -10.22 68.69 27.17
N LEU A 34 -10.89 67.53 27.11
CA LEU A 34 -10.13 66.28 27.18
C LEU A 34 -9.12 66.30 26.03
N ALA A 35 -7.84 66.07 26.34
CA ALA A 35 -6.78 65.97 25.33
C ALA A 35 -6.87 64.66 24.50
N ASP A 36 -7.94 63.91 24.69
CA ASP A 36 -8.15 62.59 24.11
C ASP A 36 -8.79 62.69 22.72
N THR A 37 -8.34 61.79 21.84
CA THR A 37 -8.97 61.61 20.53
C THR A 37 -10.32 60.93 20.70
N VAL A 38 -11.38 61.56 20.22
CA VAL A 38 -12.72 60.98 20.21
C VAL A 38 -12.85 60.07 19.00
N VAL A 39 -13.35 58.85 19.23
CA VAL A 39 -13.58 57.84 18.19
C VAL A 39 -15.09 57.60 18.09
N ALA A 40 -15.63 57.60 16.87
CA ALA A 40 -17.02 57.27 16.58
C ALA A 40 -17.13 56.39 15.32
N LEU A 41 -18.21 55.61 15.18
CA LEU A 41 -18.51 54.94 13.92
C LEU A 41 -19.47 55.77 13.07
N ALA A 42 -19.39 55.62 11.75
CA ALA A 42 -20.28 56.27 10.81
C ALA A 42 -21.73 55.81 11.07
N GLY A 43 -22.62 56.76 11.33
CA GLY A 43 -24.01 56.54 11.73
C GLY A 43 -24.29 56.79 13.21
N ASP A 44 -23.28 56.74 14.09
CA ASP A 44 -23.45 56.99 15.53
C ASP A 44 -23.66 58.48 15.87
N ASP A 45 -24.12 58.75 17.08
CA ASP A 45 -24.06 60.09 17.69
C ASP A 45 -22.79 60.20 18.55
N VAL A 46 -22.08 61.33 18.49
CA VAL A 46 -20.85 61.58 19.24
C VAL A 46 -20.95 62.84 20.10
N ILE A 47 -20.18 62.88 21.20
CA ILE A 47 -19.99 64.06 22.05
C ILE A 47 -18.54 64.53 21.92
N LEU A 48 -18.34 65.80 21.57
CA LEU A 48 -17.04 66.45 21.57
C LEU A 48 -16.86 67.20 22.90
N PRO A 49 -15.95 66.74 23.79
CA PRO A 49 -15.86 67.27 25.15
C PRO A 49 -15.21 68.66 25.20
N CYS A 50 -15.85 69.58 25.91
CA CYS A 50 -15.30 70.89 26.26
C CYS A 50 -15.96 71.36 27.57
N SER A 51 -15.18 71.97 28.46
CA SER A 51 -15.65 72.49 29.75
C SER A 51 -14.80 73.67 30.24
N LEU A 52 -15.28 74.34 31.29
CA LEU A 52 -14.57 75.41 31.99
C LEU A 52 -13.92 74.88 33.26
N GLU A 53 -12.68 75.31 33.53
CA GLU A 53 -11.98 75.05 34.79
C GLU A 53 -11.57 76.38 35.46
N PRO A 54 -11.94 76.62 36.73
CA PRO A 54 -12.91 75.86 37.53
C PRO A 54 -14.32 75.93 36.92
N ASN A 55 -15.16 74.96 37.28
CA ASN A 55 -16.55 74.88 36.84
C ASN A 55 -17.35 76.14 37.26
N VAL A 56 -17.76 76.94 36.27
CA VAL A 56 -18.63 78.12 36.43
C VAL A 56 -19.72 78.09 35.37
N SER A 57 -20.90 78.69 35.61
CA SER A 57 -21.98 78.67 34.61
C SER A 57 -21.56 79.34 33.30
N ALA A 58 -21.83 78.64 32.19
CA ALA A 58 -21.65 79.10 30.82
C ALA A 58 -22.98 79.53 30.16
N GLU A 59 -24.10 79.57 30.89
CA GLU A 59 -25.45 79.82 30.34
C GLU A 59 -25.56 81.17 29.61
N GLU A 60 -24.87 82.21 30.12
CA GLU A 60 -24.82 83.55 29.52
C GLU A 60 -23.58 83.76 28.61
N MET A 61 -22.72 82.76 28.46
CA MET A 61 -21.52 82.85 27.62
C MET A 61 -21.82 82.56 26.14
N THR A 62 -20.96 83.06 25.25
CA THR A 62 -20.99 82.65 23.84
C THR A 62 -20.06 81.46 23.63
N VAL A 63 -20.55 80.36 23.06
CA VAL A 63 -19.72 79.17 22.74
C VAL A 63 -19.71 78.97 21.23
N GLN A 64 -18.52 78.90 20.65
CA GLN A 64 -18.30 78.70 19.22
C GLN A 64 -17.61 77.35 18.99
N TRP A 65 -18.27 76.45 18.27
CA TRP A 65 -17.64 75.25 17.75
C TRP A 65 -17.34 75.44 16.27
N THR A 66 -16.06 75.36 15.92
CA THR A 66 -15.55 75.59 14.56
C THR A 66 -14.69 74.42 14.10
N ARG A 67 -14.76 74.05 12.82
CA ARG A 67 -13.85 73.07 12.24
C ARG A 67 -12.53 73.75 11.87
N LEU A 68 -11.41 73.13 12.22
CA LEU A 68 -10.09 73.61 11.81
C LEU A 68 -9.73 72.97 10.46
N TYR A 69 -9.85 73.74 9.38
CA TYR A 69 -9.38 73.35 8.05
C TYR A 69 -8.45 74.41 7.45
N LEU A 70 -7.53 73.99 6.58
CA LEU A 70 -6.35 74.77 6.16
C LEU A 70 -6.65 76.14 5.51
N ARG A 71 -7.89 76.44 5.10
CA ARG A 71 -8.28 77.69 4.41
C ARG A 71 -9.66 78.25 4.74
N THR A 72 -10.46 77.57 5.56
CA THR A 72 -11.86 77.95 5.85
C THR A 72 -12.24 77.59 7.28
N THR A 73 -12.85 78.54 7.99
CA THR A 73 -13.44 78.31 9.31
C THR A 73 -14.91 77.93 9.13
N GLU A 74 -15.24 76.64 9.20
CA GLU A 74 -16.63 76.17 9.15
C GLU A 74 -17.25 76.27 10.54
N ILE A 75 -18.37 77.01 10.67
CA ILE A 75 -19.14 77.05 11.93
C ILE A 75 -19.93 75.76 12.05
N VAL A 76 -19.52 74.92 13.00
CA VAL A 76 -20.13 73.62 13.30
C VAL A 76 -21.33 73.80 14.23
N HIS A 77 -21.20 74.71 15.20
CA HIS A 77 -22.28 75.12 16.10
C HIS A 77 -21.98 76.48 16.75
N LEU A 78 -23.02 77.24 17.08
CA LEU A 78 -22.92 78.51 17.79
C LEU A 78 -24.01 78.57 18.86
N TYR A 79 -23.61 78.76 20.12
CA TYR A 79 -24.50 79.10 21.23
C TYR A 79 -24.29 80.58 21.59
N HIS A 80 -25.37 81.36 21.59
CA HIS A 80 -25.36 82.81 21.78
C HIS A 80 -26.70 83.28 22.36
N GLU A 81 -26.71 84.28 23.25
CA GLU A 81 -27.94 84.83 23.86
C GLU A 81 -28.87 83.77 24.50
N GLY A 82 -28.29 82.76 25.17
CA GLY A 82 -29.06 81.75 25.89
C GLY A 82 -29.65 80.62 25.03
N ARG A 83 -29.19 80.46 23.78
CA ARG A 83 -29.78 79.54 22.79
C ARG A 83 -28.79 79.07 21.72
N ASP A 84 -29.05 77.88 21.17
CA ASP A 84 -28.44 77.42 19.92
C ASP A 84 -28.83 78.34 18.73
N SER A 85 -27.87 78.61 17.85
CA SER A 85 -28.03 79.39 16.62
C SER A 85 -27.61 78.58 15.40
N TYR A 86 -28.55 78.41 14.47
CA TYR A 86 -28.39 77.61 13.25
C TYR A 86 -28.26 78.45 11.97
N VAL A 87 -28.19 79.78 12.09
CA VAL A 87 -28.22 80.72 10.94
C VAL A 87 -26.93 80.61 10.12
N ASP A 88 -25.79 80.94 10.74
CA ASP A 88 -24.46 80.92 10.11
C ASP A 88 -23.82 79.52 10.13
N GLN A 89 -24.54 78.52 10.64
CA GLN A 89 -24.09 77.14 10.70
C GLN A 89 -23.87 76.57 9.30
N PHE A 90 -22.71 75.95 9.09
CA PHE A 90 -22.32 75.36 7.82
C PHE A 90 -23.27 74.20 7.41
N PRO A 91 -23.68 74.09 6.13
CA PRO A 91 -24.84 73.28 5.75
C PRO A 91 -24.82 71.81 6.17
N SER A 92 -23.66 71.15 6.19
CA SER A 92 -23.53 69.72 6.56
C SER A 92 -23.78 69.42 8.04
N TYR A 93 -23.82 70.43 8.91
CA TYR A 93 -24.06 70.27 10.35
C TYR A 93 -25.48 70.68 10.78
N ARG A 94 -26.28 71.27 9.88
CA ARG A 94 -27.62 71.77 10.19
C ARG A 94 -28.57 70.66 10.65
N GLY A 95 -29.20 70.87 11.81
CA GLY A 95 -30.07 69.89 12.45
C GLY A 95 -29.36 68.65 13.02
N ARG A 96 -28.02 68.62 12.98
CA ARG A 96 -27.20 67.51 13.52
C ARG A 96 -26.49 67.87 14.81
N THR A 97 -26.36 69.14 15.19
CA THR A 97 -25.61 69.54 16.40
C THR A 97 -26.45 70.32 17.41
N SER A 98 -26.13 70.14 18.69
CA SER A 98 -26.81 70.80 19.82
C SER A 98 -25.92 70.85 21.07
N MET A 99 -26.13 71.86 21.93
CA MET A 99 -25.51 71.94 23.25
C MET A 99 -26.36 71.26 24.34
N PHE A 100 -25.71 70.72 25.37
CA PHE A 100 -26.36 70.21 26.58
C PHE A 100 -26.74 71.37 27.51
N HIS A 101 -27.91 71.98 27.28
CA HIS A 101 -28.34 73.20 27.96
C HIS A 101 -28.38 73.03 29.49
N GLU A 102 -28.81 71.85 29.94
CA GLU A 102 -28.86 71.47 31.35
C GLU A 102 -27.50 71.38 32.03
N GLU A 103 -26.40 71.22 31.28
CA GLU A 103 -25.03 71.11 31.80
C GLU A 103 -24.23 72.43 31.68
N LEU A 104 -24.74 73.44 30.97
CA LEU A 104 -24.10 74.77 30.87
C LEU A 104 -23.91 75.41 32.25
N LYS A 105 -24.86 75.23 33.17
CA LYS A 105 -24.77 75.71 34.57
C LYS A 105 -23.56 75.14 35.34
N ASN A 106 -23.07 73.97 34.91
CA ASN A 106 -21.93 73.27 35.49
C ASN A 106 -20.60 73.61 34.77
N GLY A 107 -20.63 74.52 33.78
CA GLY A 107 -19.48 74.89 32.96
C GLY A 107 -19.14 73.88 31.88
N ILE A 108 -20.01 72.91 31.58
CA ILE A 108 -19.80 71.93 30.52
C ILE A 108 -20.41 72.48 29.23
N VAL A 109 -19.57 72.65 28.23
CA VAL A 109 -19.88 73.29 26.93
C VAL A 109 -19.62 72.33 25.76
N SER A 110 -19.84 71.04 26.03
CA SER A 110 -19.59 69.94 25.10
C SER A 110 -20.64 69.90 23.99
N LEU A 111 -20.22 69.57 22.78
CA LEU A 111 -21.11 69.52 21.61
C LEU A 111 -21.61 68.11 21.35
N LYS A 112 -22.92 67.93 21.18
CA LYS A 112 -23.47 66.71 20.56
C LYS A 112 -23.46 66.86 19.03
N LEU A 113 -22.99 65.85 18.30
CA LEU A 113 -23.08 65.72 16.85
C LEU A 113 -23.76 64.39 16.49
N ASN A 114 -24.89 64.46 15.81
CA ASN A 114 -25.74 63.31 15.51
C ASN A 114 -25.44 62.71 14.12
N ARG A 115 -25.53 61.37 14.03
CA ARG A 115 -25.34 60.59 12.80
C ARG A 115 -24.05 60.97 12.06
N VAL A 116 -22.91 60.79 12.71
CA VAL A 116 -21.57 61.12 12.21
C VAL A 116 -21.30 60.45 10.86
N THR A 117 -20.64 61.15 9.94
CA THR A 117 -20.17 60.61 8.65
C THR A 117 -18.65 60.68 8.56
N LEU A 118 -18.03 59.93 7.64
CA LEU A 118 -16.58 59.98 7.44
C LEU A 118 -16.06 61.40 7.13
N SER A 119 -16.88 62.22 6.46
CA SER A 119 -16.56 63.63 6.17
C SER A 119 -16.53 64.53 7.40
N ASP A 120 -16.99 64.07 8.57
CA ASP A 120 -16.89 64.82 9.83
C ASP A 120 -15.54 64.59 10.56
N ALA A 121 -14.71 63.62 10.15
CA ALA A 121 -13.41 63.38 10.78
C ALA A 121 -12.49 64.62 10.69
N GLY A 122 -11.75 64.93 11.76
CA GLY A 122 -10.87 66.09 11.81
C GLY A 122 -10.85 66.79 13.17
N SER A 123 -10.18 67.95 13.21
CA SER A 123 -10.00 68.73 14.43
C SER A 123 -11.11 69.77 14.58
N TYR A 124 -11.75 69.79 15.75
CA TYR A 124 -12.82 70.70 16.14
C TYR A 124 -12.33 71.61 17.25
N ARG A 125 -12.53 72.92 17.10
CA ARG A 125 -12.17 73.92 18.10
C ARG A 125 -13.41 74.42 18.83
N CYS A 126 -13.39 74.27 20.15
CA CYS A 126 -14.30 74.93 21.08
C CYS A 126 -13.66 76.26 21.51
N PHE A 127 -14.34 77.39 21.29
CA PHE A 127 -13.85 78.74 21.61
C PHE A 127 -14.94 79.56 22.31
N ILE A 128 -14.57 80.21 23.43
CA ILE A 128 -15.46 81.05 24.23
C ILE A 128 -14.91 82.49 24.26
N PRO A 129 -15.31 83.37 23.32
CA PRO A 129 -14.75 84.72 23.21
C PRO A 129 -15.01 85.59 24.45
N THR A 130 -16.08 85.31 25.19
CA THR A 130 -16.53 86.08 26.37
C THR A 130 -15.69 85.83 27.62
N LEU A 131 -14.83 84.80 27.65
CA LEU A 131 -13.89 84.62 28.77
C LEU A 131 -12.89 85.77 28.82
N THR A 132 -12.49 86.15 30.04
CA THR A 132 -11.45 87.16 30.27
C THR A 132 -10.03 86.57 30.21
N SER A 133 -9.91 85.24 30.29
CA SER A 133 -8.64 84.53 30.45
C SER A 133 -7.76 84.46 29.20
N GLN A 134 -6.50 84.07 29.38
CA GLN A 134 -5.59 83.76 28.28
C GLN A 134 -6.02 82.51 27.48
N VAL A 135 -6.59 81.50 28.16
CA VAL A 135 -6.95 80.20 27.57
C VAL A 135 -8.45 80.14 27.29
N LYS A 136 -8.84 80.60 26.10
CA LYS A 136 -10.25 80.71 25.66
C LYS A 136 -10.70 79.64 24.69
N GLU A 137 -9.80 78.76 24.26
CA GLU A 137 -10.10 77.69 23.31
C GLU A 137 -9.39 76.38 23.64
N THR A 138 -9.99 75.29 23.18
CA THR A 138 -9.41 73.95 23.16
C THR A 138 -9.74 73.25 21.83
N THR A 139 -8.97 72.22 21.47
CA THR A 139 -9.15 71.45 20.24
C THR A 139 -9.39 69.98 20.56
N VAL A 140 -10.44 69.41 19.97
CA VAL A 140 -10.81 67.99 20.05
C VAL A 140 -10.57 67.35 18.68
N GLN A 141 -9.87 66.23 18.64
CA GLN A 141 -9.71 65.44 17.42
C GLN A 141 -10.81 64.37 17.34
N LEU A 142 -11.58 64.36 16.26
CA LEU A 142 -12.54 63.31 15.94
C LEU A 142 -11.95 62.37 14.87
N ILE A 143 -11.88 61.08 15.18
CA ILE A 143 -11.67 59.99 14.20
C ILE A 143 -13.02 59.31 13.97
N VAL A 144 -13.38 59.13 12.70
CA VAL A 144 -14.60 58.42 12.31
C VAL A 144 -14.22 57.13 11.60
N GLY A 145 -14.72 56.01 12.09
CA GLY A 145 -14.57 54.70 11.47
C GLY A 145 -15.79 54.29 10.65
N ALA A 146 -15.59 53.47 9.63
CA ALA A 146 -16.63 52.66 8.98
C ALA A 146 -16.32 51.18 9.23
N VAL A 147 -17.37 50.39 9.48
CA VAL A 147 -17.28 48.98 9.89
C VAL A 147 -18.39 48.18 9.25
N SER A 148 -18.14 46.89 9.02
CA SER A 148 -19.10 45.98 8.41
C SER A 148 -19.00 44.60 9.04
N GLN A 149 -19.95 43.71 8.72
CA GLN A 149 -19.90 42.33 9.20
C GLN A 149 -19.07 41.49 8.21
N PRO A 150 -18.06 40.71 8.67
CA PRO A 150 -17.40 39.75 7.82
C PRO A 150 -18.32 38.58 7.45
N LEU A 151 -18.18 38.09 6.22
CA LEU A 151 -18.82 36.87 5.72
C LEU A 151 -17.75 35.80 5.52
N ILE A 152 -17.98 34.62 6.08
CA ILE A 152 -17.15 33.42 5.92
C ILE A 152 -17.91 32.39 5.08
N SER A 153 -17.20 31.73 4.15
CA SER A 153 -17.78 30.81 3.18
C SER A 153 -16.80 29.70 2.81
N ILE A 154 -17.33 28.50 2.52
CA ILE A 154 -16.55 27.40 1.93
C ILE A 154 -16.54 27.60 0.42
N VAL A 155 -15.36 27.60 -0.20
CA VAL A 155 -15.21 27.86 -1.66
C VAL A 155 -14.70 26.67 -2.46
N GLY A 156 -14.17 25.64 -1.81
CA GLY A 156 -13.69 24.43 -2.49
C GLY A 156 -12.85 23.54 -1.60
N ILE A 157 -12.11 22.62 -2.24
CA ILE A 157 -11.20 21.67 -1.62
C ILE A 157 -9.83 21.83 -2.30
N ASN A 158 -8.74 21.78 -1.53
CA ASN A 158 -7.37 21.89 -2.00
C ASN A 158 -6.52 20.78 -1.39
N GLY A 159 -6.17 19.77 -2.20
CA GLY A 159 -5.52 18.55 -1.70
C GLY A 159 -6.46 17.76 -0.79
N LEU A 160 -6.13 17.70 0.51
CA LEU A 160 -6.96 17.07 1.55
C LEU A 160 -7.67 18.08 2.45
N GLY A 161 -7.40 19.38 2.29
CA GLY A 161 -8.00 20.44 3.11
C GLY A 161 -9.18 21.13 2.43
N VAL A 162 -10.04 21.77 3.23
CA VAL A 162 -11.17 22.58 2.79
C VAL A 162 -10.74 24.04 2.68
N VAL A 163 -11.07 24.71 1.57
CA VAL A 163 -10.72 26.12 1.37
C VAL A 163 -11.83 27.01 1.90
N LEU A 164 -11.52 27.79 2.93
CA LEU A 164 -12.37 28.83 3.47
C LEU A 164 -11.98 30.19 2.88
N LYS A 165 -13.00 31.00 2.58
CA LYS A 165 -12.88 32.40 2.15
C LYS A 165 -13.61 33.28 3.15
N CYS A 166 -12.93 34.30 3.66
CA CYS A 166 -13.53 35.41 4.38
C CYS A 166 -13.47 36.68 3.52
N GLU A 167 -14.55 37.46 3.52
CA GLU A 167 -14.66 38.73 2.81
C GLU A 167 -15.46 39.74 3.63
N SER A 168 -15.03 41.00 3.64
CA SER A 168 -15.78 42.09 4.26
C SER A 168 -15.42 43.44 3.62
N GLY A 169 -16.44 44.22 3.29
CA GLY A 169 -16.30 45.54 2.64
C GLY A 169 -17.03 46.64 3.38
N GLY A 170 -16.61 47.88 3.18
CA GLY A 170 -17.15 49.06 3.87
C GLY A 170 -16.34 49.50 5.10
N TRP A 171 -15.03 49.25 5.12
CA TRP A 171 -14.17 49.53 6.28
C TRP A 171 -13.36 50.83 6.12
N PHE A 172 -13.21 51.59 7.20
CA PHE A 172 -12.28 52.73 7.28
C PHE A 172 -11.94 53.02 8.76
N PRO A 173 -10.70 53.31 9.17
CA PRO A 173 -9.44 53.19 8.41
C PRO A 173 -9.12 51.73 8.09
N GLU A 174 -7.94 51.46 7.51
CA GLU A 174 -7.57 50.14 6.98
C GLU A 174 -7.67 49.01 8.03
N PRO A 175 -8.46 47.95 7.77
CA PRO A 175 -8.57 46.79 8.65
C PRO A 175 -7.49 45.73 8.36
N LYS A 176 -7.12 44.97 9.39
CA LYS A 176 -6.35 43.73 9.30
C LYS A 176 -7.31 42.54 9.35
N MET A 177 -7.10 41.53 8.48
CA MET A 177 -7.90 40.31 8.43
C MET A 177 -7.03 39.07 8.69
N GLU A 178 -7.45 38.25 9.65
CA GLU A 178 -6.76 37.04 10.09
C GLU A 178 -7.77 35.89 10.23
N PHE A 179 -7.30 34.66 10.05
CA PHE A 179 -8.05 33.46 10.38
C PHE A 179 -7.48 32.83 11.64
N LEU A 180 -8.35 32.31 12.49
CA LEU A 180 -8.01 31.64 13.75
C LEU A 180 -8.61 30.23 13.75
N ASP A 181 -7.91 29.29 14.37
CA ASP A 181 -8.49 28.01 14.78
C ASP A 181 -9.37 28.14 16.04
N SER A 182 -9.94 27.03 16.50
CA SER A 182 -10.77 26.96 17.71
C SER A 182 -10.01 27.25 19.01
N SER A 183 -8.68 27.29 19.00
CA SER A 183 -7.83 27.69 20.13
C SER A 183 -7.49 29.19 20.12
N GLY A 184 -7.81 29.91 19.03
CA GLY A 184 -7.42 31.30 18.82
C GLY A 184 -6.03 31.49 18.19
N THR A 185 -5.43 30.43 17.65
CA THR A 185 -4.12 30.48 16.98
C THR A 185 -4.28 30.92 15.53
N ILE A 186 -3.42 31.85 15.07
CA ILE A 186 -3.49 32.39 13.70
C ILE A 186 -3.10 31.33 12.67
N LEU A 187 -3.98 31.09 11.71
CA LEU A 187 -3.78 30.14 10.62
C LEU A 187 -2.98 30.75 9.45
N PRO A 188 -2.09 29.95 8.80
CA PRO A 188 -1.37 30.40 7.61
C PRO A 188 -2.33 30.51 6.42
N ALA A 189 -2.37 31.67 5.78
CA ALA A 189 -3.23 31.89 4.62
C ALA A 189 -2.59 31.42 3.32
N ASP A 190 -3.42 31.05 2.34
CA ASP A 190 -3.01 30.51 1.04
C ASP A 190 -2.32 31.55 0.13
N GLY A 191 -2.29 32.82 0.54
CA GLY A 191 -1.71 33.91 -0.25
C GLY A 191 -1.68 35.28 0.45
N PRO A 192 -1.24 36.34 -0.25
CA PRO A 192 -1.32 37.71 0.25
C PRO A 192 -2.78 38.14 0.46
N PRO A 193 -3.06 39.09 1.37
CA PRO A 193 -4.42 39.60 1.56
C PRO A 193 -4.88 40.38 0.32
N GLU A 194 -6.02 40.00 -0.24
CA GLU A 194 -6.68 40.75 -1.30
C GLU A 194 -7.31 42.01 -0.68
N ARG A 195 -7.06 43.16 -1.31
CA ARG A 195 -7.60 44.46 -0.89
C ARG A 195 -8.10 45.23 -2.11
N HIS A 196 -9.28 45.80 -1.97
CA HIS A 196 -9.86 46.75 -2.91
C HIS A 196 -10.30 48.00 -2.15
N ILE A 197 -10.22 49.16 -2.79
CA ILE A 197 -10.73 50.43 -2.27
C ILE A 197 -11.78 50.91 -3.27
N ASP A 198 -12.98 51.20 -2.78
CA ASP A 198 -14.07 51.67 -3.63
C ASP A 198 -14.00 53.18 -3.94
N SER A 199 -15.00 53.70 -4.64
CA SER A 199 -15.09 55.12 -5.00
C SER A 199 -15.30 56.07 -3.82
N GLU A 200 -15.70 55.56 -2.65
CA GLU A 200 -15.90 56.33 -1.42
C GLU A 200 -14.67 56.29 -0.50
N GLY A 201 -13.65 55.50 -0.86
CA GLY A 201 -12.42 55.33 -0.08
C GLY A 201 -12.52 54.22 0.99
N LEU A 202 -13.56 53.39 0.94
CA LEU A 202 -13.74 52.29 1.88
C LEU A 202 -12.96 51.05 1.44
N TYR A 203 -12.35 50.38 2.41
CA TYR A 203 -11.61 49.15 2.21
C TYR A 203 -12.56 47.95 2.14
N THR A 204 -12.29 47.08 1.17
CA THR A 204 -12.78 45.70 1.10
C THR A 204 -11.61 44.75 1.19
N VAL A 205 -11.66 43.87 2.19
CA VAL A 205 -10.63 42.87 2.50
C VAL A 205 -11.15 41.46 2.22
N ARG A 206 -10.31 40.64 1.60
CA ARG A 206 -10.60 39.22 1.33
C ARG A 206 -9.36 38.36 1.59
N ARG A 207 -9.59 37.18 2.16
CA ARG A 207 -8.53 36.22 2.50
C ARG A 207 -9.03 34.78 2.38
N HIS A 208 -8.12 33.89 1.98
CA HIS A 208 -8.39 32.46 1.84
C HIS A 208 -7.43 31.66 2.72
N VAL A 209 -7.91 30.54 3.26
CA VAL A 209 -7.12 29.58 4.02
C VAL A 209 -7.59 28.16 3.72
N THR A 210 -6.65 27.26 3.45
CA THR A 210 -6.90 25.82 3.41
C THR A 210 -6.79 25.26 4.83
N VAL A 211 -7.84 24.61 5.33
CA VAL A 211 -7.89 24.01 6.67
C VAL A 211 -8.07 22.49 6.59
N ASP A 212 -7.35 21.78 7.45
CA ASP A 212 -7.51 20.34 7.65
C ASP A 212 -8.59 20.04 8.70
N GLN A 213 -9.08 18.80 8.75
CA GLN A 213 -10.08 18.37 9.72
C GLN A 213 -9.51 18.40 11.15
N THR A 214 -10.27 18.94 12.10
CA THR A 214 -9.91 18.99 13.52
C THR A 214 -10.97 18.30 14.38
N ASP A 215 -10.78 18.30 15.70
CA ASP A 215 -11.75 17.77 16.67
C ASP A 215 -13.06 18.59 16.76
N THR A 216 -13.00 19.84 16.32
CA THR A 216 -14.03 20.86 16.50
C THR A 216 -14.51 21.49 15.19
N ASN A 217 -13.70 21.39 14.12
CA ASN A 217 -13.91 21.99 12.79
C ASN A 217 -14.40 23.45 12.82
N ARG A 218 -14.01 24.20 13.86
CA ARG A 218 -14.42 25.57 14.14
C ARG A 218 -13.30 26.52 13.78
N PHE A 219 -13.63 27.50 12.92
CA PHE A 219 -12.69 28.46 12.38
C PHE A 219 -13.28 29.86 12.43
N THR A 220 -12.49 30.82 12.92
CA THR A 220 -12.94 32.21 13.12
C THR A 220 -12.22 33.14 12.15
N CYS A 221 -12.97 33.94 11.40
CA CYS A 221 -12.42 35.07 10.68
C CYS A 221 -12.47 36.31 11.58
N ARG A 222 -11.31 36.92 11.81
CA ARG A 222 -11.11 38.13 12.62
C ARG A 222 -10.78 39.32 11.74
N VAL A 223 -11.49 40.43 11.91
CA VAL A 223 -11.24 41.70 11.25
C VAL A 223 -11.06 42.79 12.31
N GLN A 224 -9.88 43.40 12.37
CA GLN A 224 -9.48 44.36 13.41
C GLN A 224 -8.99 45.67 12.80
N GLN A 225 -9.42 46.81 13.35
CA GLN A 225 -8.90 48.13 13.03
C GLN A 225 -8.08 48.66 14.20
N PRO A 226 -6.73 48.64 14.10
CA PRO A 226 -5.87 48.99 15.22
C PRO A 226 -5.95 50.47 15.62
N GLU A 227 -6.18 51.37 14.65
CA GLU A 227 -6.23 52.83 14.90
C GLU A 227 -7.41 53.27 15.78
N ILE A 228 -8.55 52.56 15.69
CA ILE A 228 -9.76 52.84 16.46
C ILE A 228 -10.10 51.74 17.48
N ASN A 229 -9.17 50.78 17.67
CA ASN A 229 -9.31 49.60 18.53
C ASN A 229 -10.64 48.82 18.36
N HIS A 230 -11.15 48.75 17.12
CA HIS A 230 -12.40 48.06 16.80
C HIS A 230 -12.14 46.65 16.26
N LEU A 231 -13.05 45.71 16.58
CA LEU A 231 -12.91 44.28 16.31
C LEU A 231 -14.26 43.69 15.86
N LYS A 232 -14.25 42.89 14.79
CA LYS A 232 -15.36 42.00 14.41
C LYS A 232 -14.84 40.60 14.15
N GLU A 233 -15.61 39.62 14.59
CA GLU A 233 -15.33 38.21 14.39
C GLU A 233 -16.58 37.50 13.88
N ILE A 234 -16.38 36.47 13.07
CA ILE A 234 -17.41 35.51 12.67
C ILE A 234 -16.81 34.11 12.64
N GLU A 235 -17.57 33.12 13.10
CA GLU A 235 -17.15 31.74 13.20
C GLU A 235 -17.93 30.86 12.22
N ILE A 236 -17.27 29.87 11.63
CA ILE A 236 -17.90 28.78 10.86
C ILE A 236 -17.57 27.44 11.51
N HIS A 237 -18.54 26.52 11.49
CA HIS A 237 -18.32 25.10 11.72
C HIS A 237 -18.36 24.38 10.38
N VAL A 238 -17.27 23.71 10.00
CA VAL A 238 -17.18 22.92 8.76
C VAL A 238 -17.66 21.49 9.06
N PRO A 239 -18.72 20.98 8.42
CA PRO A 239 -19.17 19.61 8.62
C PRO A 239 -18.13 18.56 8.19
N ASP A 240 -18.06 17.44 8.91
CA ASP A 240 -17.08 16.37 8.67
C ASP A 240 -17.15 15.78 7.24
N ASP A 241 -18.34 15.74 6.64
CA ASP A 241 -18.59 15.20 5.30
C ASP A 241 -18.07 16.11 4.16
N VAL A 242 -17.68 17.35 4.47
CA VAL A 242 -17.04 18.27 3.50
C VAL A 242 -15.55 17.95 3.33
N PHE A 243 -14.91 17.35 4.34
CA PHE A 243 -13.49 16.97 4.25
C PHE A 243 -13.32 15.76 3.34
N PRO A 244 -12.39 15.80 2.36
CA PRO A 244 -12.16 14.69 1.45
C PRO A 244 -11.60 13.48 2.23
N ILE A 245 -12.42 12.44 2.33
CA ILE A 245 -12.01 11.17 2.93
C ILE A 245 -10.82 10.62 2.14
N LEU A 246 -9.78 10.18 2.85
CA LEU A 246 -8.72 9.31 2.32
C LEU A 246 -9.31 7.93 1.99
N THR A 247 -10.21 7.87 1.01
CA THR A 247 -10.55 6.63 0.31
C THR A 247 -9.33 6.24 -0.50
N SER A 248 -8.41 5.56 0.19
CA SER A 248 -7.37 4.76 -0.43
C SER A 248 -7.99 4.05 -1.63
N SER A 249 -7.58 4.42 -2.85
CA SER A 249 -8.24 4.04 -4.12
C SER A 249 -8.08 2.57 -4.50
N TRP A 250 -7.81 1.75 -3.50
CA TRP A 250 -7.69 0.32 -3.52
C TRP A 250 -9.11 -0.25 -3.44
N ASN A 251 -9.81 -0.18 -4.57
CA ASN A 251 -11.01 -0.99 -4.79
C ASN A 251 -10.67 -2.43 -4.33
N PRO A 252 -11.38 -3.03 -3.36
CA PRO A 252 -10.99 -4.31 -2.78
C PRO A 252 -10.88 -5.42 -3.83
N ILE A 253 -11.61 -5.29 -4.94
CA ILE A 253 -11.53 -6.13 -6.13
C ILE A 253 -10.10 -6.17 -6.70
N SER A 254 -9.41 -5.02 -6.79
CA SER A 254 -8.05 -4.93 -7.35
C SER A 254 -7.03 -5.73 -6.53
N ILE A 255 -7.15 -5.74 -5.20
CA ILE A 255 -6.27 -6.53 -4.32
C ILE A 255 -6.49 -8.03 -4.56
N VAL A 256 -7.77 -8.46 -4.63
CA VAL A 256 -8.15 -9.86 -4.86
C VAL A 256 -7.65 -10.35 -6.23
N VAL A 257 -7.75 -9.53 -7.28
CA VAL A 257 -7.24 -9.87 -8.62
C VAL A 257 -5.73 -10.03 -8.63
N ILE A 258 -4.97 -9.14 -7.98
CA ILE A 258 -3.50 -9.24 -7.90
C ILE A 258 -3.08 -10.51 -7.14
N LEU A 259 -3.70 -10.79 -5.99
CA LEU A 259 -3.41 -12.00 -5.22
C LEU A 259 -3.74 -13.28 -6.00
N ALA A 260 -4.86 -13.33 -6.71
CA ALA A 260 -5.22 -14.46 -7.57
C ALA A 260 -4.20 -14.68 -8.69
N ALA A 261 -3.74 -13.60 -9.36
CA ALA A 261 -2.74 -13.69 -10.42
C ALA A 261 -1.39 -14.23 -9.91
N VAL A 262 -0.95 -13.82 -8.71
CA VAL A 262 0.26 -14.34 -8.08
C VAL A 262 0.14 -15.83 -7.77
N ILE A 263 -1.01 -16.28 -7.21
CA ILE A 263 -1.26 -17.70 -6.92
C ILE A 263 -1.21 -18.55 -8.19
N VAL A 264 -1.84 -18.10 -9.29
CA VAL A 264 -1.79 -18.79 -10.59
C VAL A 264 -0.36 -18.88 -11.12
N GLY A 265 0.43 -17.79 -11.02
CA GLY A 265 1.84 -17.78 -11.44
C GLY A 265 2.72 -18.76 -10.63
N VAL A 266 2.50 -18.85 -9.32
CA VAL A 266 3.21 -19.81 -8.45
C VAL A 266 2.84 -21.25 -8.83
N ILE A 267 1.55 -21.56 -9.04
CA ILE A 267 1.10 -22.90 -9.43
C ILE A 267 1.68 -23.30 -10.80
N ALA A 268 1.66 -22.40 -11.79
CA ALA A 268 2.21 -22.65 -13.11
C ALA A 268 3.73 -22.91 -13.06
N SER A 269 4.50 -22.10 -12.31
CA SER A 269 5.95 -22.29 -12.16
C SER A 269 6.30 -23.60 -11.45
N ALA A 270 5.54 -23.99 -10.42
CA ALA A 270 5.70 -25.28 -9.74
C ALA A 270 5.39 -26.47 -10.67
N GLY A 271 4.37 -26.37 -11.52
CA GLY A 271 4.05 -27.37 -12.53
C GLY A 271 5.17 -27.57 -13.55
N VAL A 272 5.73 -26.47 -14.09
CA VAL A 272 6.87 -26.51 -15.02
C VAL A 272 8.10 -27.13 -14.35
N TYR A 273 8.42 -26.73 -13.11
CA TYR A 273 9.54 -27.29 -12.36
C TYR A 273 9.41 -28.80 -12.13
N MET A 274 8.22 -29.28 -11.73
CA MET A 274 7.97 -30.71 -11.55
C MET A 274 8.06 -31.49 -12.86
N TRP A 275 7.60 -30.93 -13.99
CA TRP A 275 7.71 -31.57 -15.30
C TRP A 275 9.16 -31.72 -15.78
N ILE A 276 9.98 -30.66 -15.64
CA ILE A 276 11.41 -30.71 -15.96
C ILE A 276 12.10 -31.78 -15.11
N LYS A 277 11.90 -31.74 -13.78
CA LYS A 277 12.51 -32.70 -12.85
C LYS A 277 12.10 -34.14 -13.15
N HIS A 278 10.81 -34.40 -13.40
CA HIS A 278 10.32 -35.72 -13.78
C HIS A 278 10.95 -36.24 -15.08
N THR A 279 11.20 -35.34 -16.03
CA THR A 279 11.83 -35.68 -17.32
C THR A 279 13.30 -36.07 -17.14
N GLU A 280 14.07 -35.33 -16.33
CA GLU A 280 15.44 -35.72 -15.96
C GLU A 280 15.50 -37.08 -15.25
N ASP A 281 14.63 -37.29 -14.26
CA ASP A 281 14.58 -38.52 -13.47
C ASP A 281 14.09 -39.73 -14.29
N LYS A 282 13.39 -39.51 -15.41
CA LYS A 282 13.09 -40.54 -16.40
C LYS A 282 14.32 -40.87 -17.24
N LEU A 283 14.99 -39.86 -17.79
CA LEU A 283 16.17 -40.04 -18.65
C LEU A 283 17.31 -40.78 -17.92
N LYS A 284 17.60 -40.40 -16.67
CA LYS A 284 18.64 -41.05 -15.84
C LYS A 284 18.37 -42.54 -15.61
N ARG A 285 17.10 -42.98 -15.58
CA ARG A 285 16.74 -44.40 -15.42
C ARG A 285 16.96 -45.19 -16.69
N GLU A 286 16.50 -44.69 -17.84
CA GLU A 286 16.75 -45.35 -19.14
C GLU A 286 18.25 -45.48 -19.42
N LEU A 287 19.03 -44.43 -19.14
CA LEU A 287 20.49 -44.41 -19.25
C LEU A 287 21.13 -45.58 -18.48
N LYS A 288 20.83 -45.66 -17.18
CA LYS A 288 21.41 -46.67 -16.27
C LYS A 288 20.99 -48.08 -16.63
N ARG A 289 19.73 -48.29 -17.01
CA ARG A 289 19.19 -49.60 -17.41
C ARG A 289 19.88 -50.13 -18.66
N ASP A 290 20.00 -49.30 -19.68
CA ASP A 290 20.63 -49.68 -20.95
C ASP A 290 22.14 -49.92 -20.76
N ALA A 291 22.81 -49.15 -19.89
CA ALA A 291 24.20 -49.39 -19.50
C ALA A 291 24.40 -50.72 -18.75
N GLN A 292 23.53 -51.03 -17.78
CA GLN A 292 23.58 -52.30 -17.05
C GLN A 292 23.39 -53.52 -17.96
N PHE A 293 22.55 -53.43 -19.00
CA PHE A 293 22.43 -54.49 -20.01
C PHE A 293 23.78 -54.78 -20.68
N VAL A 294 24.49 -53.72 -21.09
CA VAL A 294 25.77 -53.80 -21.81
C VAL A 294 26.86 -54.41 -20.93
N ASP A 295 26.89 -54.07 -19.64
CA ASP A 295 27.82 -54.64 -18.69
C ASP A 295 27.54 -56.13 -18.42
N ILE A 296 26.30 -56.49 -18.11
CA ILE A 296 25.90 -57.87 -17.77
C ILE A 296 26.12 -58.84 -18.93
N HIS A 297 26.00 -58.37 -20.18
CA HIS A 297 26.15 -59.21 -21.36
C HIS A 297 27.46 -58.99 -22.14
N LYS A 298 28.46 -58.30 -21.55
CA LYS A 298 29.75 -57.97 -22.18
C LYS A 298 30.39 -59.15 -22.92
N VAL A 299 30.55 -60.31 -22.26
CA VAL A 299 31.18 -61.50 -22.86
C VAL A 299 30.39 -62.07 -24.05
N HIS A 300 29.06 -62.02 -23.99
CA HIS A 300 28.21 -62.50 -25.09
C HIS A 300 28.19 -61.53 -26.26
N LEU A 301 28.13 -60.22 -25.99
CA LEU A 301 28.19 -59.17 -27.01
C LEU A 301 29.53 -59.19 -27.74
N ILE A 302 30.66 -59.44 -27.03
CA ILE A 302 31.99 -59.60 -27.65
C ILE A 302 32.04 -60.73 -28.70
N LYS A 303 31.28 -61.81 -28.50
CA LYS A 303 31.29 -63.00 -29.37
C LYS A 303 30.28 -62.92 -30.51
N ASN A 304 29.11 -62.34 -30.25
CA ASN A 304 27.95 -62.46 -31.13
C ASN A 304 27.72 -61.26 -32.05
N VAL A 305 28.24 -60.06 -31.72
CA VAL A 305 28.06 -58.86 -32.54
C VAL A 305 28.89 -58.96 -33.83
N THR A 306 28.31 -58.58 -34.97
CA THR A 306 28.97 -58.68 -36.28
C THR A 306 29.26 -57.31 -36.89
N THR A 307 28.42 -56.29 -36.67
CA THR A 307 28.55 -54.93 -37.21
C THR A 307 29.49 -54.02 -36.39
N VAL A 308 30.62 -54.55 -35.89
CA VAL A 308 31.53 -53.80 -34.99
C VAL A 308 32.07 -52.51 -35.62
N THR A 309 32.42 -52.52 -36.92
CA THR A 309 33.01 -51.37 -37.61
C THR A 309 32.02 -50.19 -37.76
N PRO A 310 30.77 -50.36 -38.24
CA PRO A 310 29.75 -49.32 -38.17
C PRO A 310 29.54 -48.76 -36.77
N ILE A 311 29.46 -49.61 -35.74
CA ILE A 311 29.26 -49.17 -34.35
C ILE A 311 30.44 -48.28 -33.90
N ALA A 312 31.68 -48.74 -34.09
CA ALA A 312 32.87 -47.98 -33.73
C ALA A 312 32.93 -46.59 -34.43
N PHE A 313 32.44 -46.47 -35.67
CA PHE A 313 32.37 -45.19 -36.39
C PHE A 313 31.43 -44.18 -35.71
N TYR A 314 30.30 -44.63 -35.14
CA TYR A 314 29.38 -43.76 -34.41
C TYR A 314 29.88 -43.36 -33.01
N PHE A 315 30.68 -44.20 -32.35
CA PHE A 315 31.14 -43.95 -30.97
C PHE A 315 32.47 -43.20 -30.84
N ILE A 316 33.42 -43.40 -31.75
CA ILE A 316 34.83 -43.19 -31.45
C ILE A 316 35.46 -42.13 -32.36
N HIS A 317 36.16 -41.18 -31.73
CA HIS A 317 36.95 -40.17 -32.42
C HIS A 317 38.08 -40.82 -33.25
N SER A 318 38.41 -40.22 -34.39
CA SER A 318 39.16 -40.81 -35.53
C SER A 318 40.39 -41.67 -35.23
N GLU A 319 41.11 -41.43 -34.13
CA GLU A 319 42.34 -42.17 -33.78
C GLU A 319 42.03 -43.61 -33.32
N ARG A 320 41.20 -43.81 -32.27
CA ARG A 320 40.86 -45.15 -31.77
C ARG A 320 40.00 -45.97 -32.75
N TYR A 321 39.26 -45.32 -33.66
CA TYR A 321 38.56 -46.01 -34.75
C TYR A 321 39.54 -46.76 -35.67
N SER A 322 40.71 -46.16 -35.94
CA SER A 322 41.73 -46.75 -36.80
C SER A 322 42.35 -48.01 -36.18
N GLU A 323 42.56 -48.01 -34.86
CA GLU A 323 43.06 -49.19 -34.12
C GLU A 323 42.04 -50.34 -34.11
N ILE A 324 40.76 -50.04 -33.88
CA ILE A 324 39.67 -51.03 -33.94
C ILE A 324 39.55 -51.59 -35.36
N HIS A 325 39.55 -50.74 -36.40
CA HIS A 325 39.47 -51.22 -37.78
C HIS A 325 40.68 -52.08 -38.18
N ALA A 326 41.86 -51.86 -37.60
CA ALA A 326 43.08 -52.62 -37.89
C ALA A 326 43.14 -54.00 -37.19
N ALA A 327 42.26 -54.31 -36.23
CA ALA A 327 42.33 -55.56 -35.49
C ALA A 327 41.95 -56.80 -36.34
N ARG A 328 42.62 -57.93 -36.07
CA ARG A 328 42.64 -59.11 -36.95
C ARG A 328 41.37 -59.96 -36.92
N THR A 329 40.58 -59.88 -35.85
CA THR A 329 39.32 -60.64 -35.68
C THR A 329 38.22 -59.76 -35.13
N ARG A 330 36.94 -60.08 -35.43
CA ARG A 330 35.78 -59.32 -34.93
C ARG A 330 35.70 -59.28 -33.40
N GLU A 331 36.08 -60.36 -32.73
CA GLU A 331 36.16 -60.35 -31.25
C GLU A 331 37.21 -59.36 -30.74
N ASP A 332 38.34 -59.22 -31.42
CA ASP A 332 39.39 -58.28 -31.01
C ASP A 332 39.01 -56.84 -31.30
N GLN A 333 38.31 -56.58 -32.43
CA GLN A 333 37.65 -55.30 -32.68
C GLN A 333 36.68 -54.94 -31.54
N MET A 334 35.87 -55.92 -31.12
CA MET A 334 34.85 -55.72 -30.09
C MET A 334 35.45 -55.57 -28.68
N LYS A 335 36.54 -56.28 -28.35
CA LYS A 335 37.31 -56.09 -27.10
C LYS A 335 37.91 -54.68 -27.03
N LEU A 336 38.48 -54.19 -28.14
CA LEU A 336 39.02 -52.82 -28.23
C LEU A 336 37.91 -51.76 -28.15
N LEU A 337 36.75 -52.01 -28.77
CA LEU A 337 35.57 -51.16 -28.62
C LEU A 337 35.09 -51.10 -27.17
N TYR A 338 34.95 -52.25 -26.48
CA TYR A 338 34.59 -52.28 -25.06
C TYR A 338 35.60 -51.55 -24.17
N LYS A 339 36.89 -51.76 -24.38
CA LYS A 339 37.94 -51.01 -23.68
C LYS A 339 37.77 -49.50 -23.89
N ALA A 340 37.38 -49.08 -25.10
CA ALA A 340 37.13 -47.67 -25.39
C ALA A 340 35.86 -47.09 -24.74
N LEU A 341 34.82 -47.92 -24.50
CA LEU A 341 33.63 -47.56 -23.71
C LEU A 341 33.98 -47.40 -22.22
N GLU A 342 34.83 -48.28 -21.67
CA GLU A 342 35.27 -48.29 -20.26
C GLU A 342 36.29 -47.19 -19.93
N GLU A 343 37.02 -46.68 -20.92
CA GLU A 343 37.90 -45.51 -20.81
C GLU A 343 37.15 -44.16 -20.96
N ALA A 344 35.81 -44.17 -20.90
CA ALA A 344 35.02 -42.94 -20.82
C ALA A 344 35.21 -42.25 -19.46
N GLU A 345 35.00 -40.93 -19.43
CA GLU A 345 35.00 -40.18 -18.16
C GLU A 345 33.85 -40.67 -17.26
N ASP A 346 34.14 -40.98 -16.00
CA ASP A 346 33.24 -41.56 -14.98
C ASP A 346 31.82 -40.95 -14.98
N THR A 347 31.72 -39.61 -15.11
CA THR A 347 30.43 -38.88 -15.18
C THR A 347 29.60 -39.14 -16.44
N ARG A 348 30.13 -39.87 -17.43
CA ARG A 348 29.54 -40.14 -18.75
C ARG A 348 29.53 -41.62 -19.12
N GLU A 349 30.05 -42.52 -18.28
CA GLU A 349 30.16 -43.96 -18.57
C GLU A 349 28.79 -44.59 -18.91
N ASP A 350 27.79 -44.44 -18.02
CA ASP A 350 26.42 -44.91 -18.26
C ASP A 350 25.84 -44.38 -19.58
N LYS A 351 26.15 -43.13 -19.94
CA LYS A 351 25.66 -42.53 -21.18
C LYS A 351 26.27 -43.20 -22.41
N VAL A 352 27.58 -43.37 -22.42
CA VAL A 352 28.29 -43.97 -23.56
C VAL A 352 27.86 -45.42 -23.76
N LYS A 353 27.63 -46.18 -22.67
CA LYS A 353 27.06 -47.54 -22.73
C LYS A 353 25.58 -47.55 -23.17
N SER A 354 24.76 -46.62 -22.69
CA SER A 354 23.35 -46.48 -23.12
C SER A 354 23.24 -46.16 -24.61
N ASP A 355 24.00 -45.18 -25.10
CA ASP A 355 24.07 -44.85 -26.51
C ASP A 355 24.50 -46.11 -27.33
N PHE A 356 25.48 -46.88 -26.86
CA PHE A 356 25.94 -48.12 -27.49
C PHE A 356 24.86 -49.22 -27.55
N TYR A 357 24.10 -49.40 -26.48
CA TYR A 357 22.91 -50.26 -26.48
C TYR A 357 21.87 -49.80 -27.52
N ARG A 358 21.64 -48.49 -27.68
CA ARG A 358 20.68 -47.96 -28.67
C ARG A 358 21.14 -48.21 -30.10
N ILE A 359 22.43 -48.04 -30.40
CA ILE A 359 22.96 -48.37 -31.73
C ILE A 359 22.95 -49.88 -32.01
N LEU A 360 23.11 -50.74 -30.99
CA LEU A 360 22.90 -52.17 -31.14
C LEU A 360 21.42 -52.55 -31.40
N LEU A 361 20.45 -51.82 -30.83
CA LEU A 361 19.03 -52.00 -31.17
C LEU A 361 18.72 -51.66 -32.63
N ASP A 362 19.38 -50.65 -33.19
CA ASP A 362 19.17 -50.24 -34.58
C ASP A 362 19.88 -51.16 -35.59
N LEU A 363 21.07 -51.69 -35.26
CA LEU A 363 21.90 -52.46 -36.19
C LEU A 363 21.77 -53.99 -36.05
N GLU A 364 21.65 -54.51 -34.82
CA GLU A 364 21.59 -55.96 -34.54
C GLU A 364 20.57 -56.30 -33.43
N PRO A 365 19.28 -55.91 -33.59
CA PRO A 365 18.25 -56.09 -32.55
C PRO A 365 18.08 -57.55 -32.11
N ASP A 366 18.22 -58.51 -33.03
CA ASP A 366 18.15 -59.95 -32.71
C ASP A 366 19.19 -60.38 -31.66
N VAL A 367 20.38 -59.77 -31.61
CA VAL A 367 21.39 -60.11 -30.60
C VAL A 367 20.89 -59.72 -29.20
N LEU A 368 20.33 -58.52 -29.05
CA LEU A 368 19.79 -58.03 -27.79
C LEU A 368 18.52 -58.79 -27.36
N ILE A 369 17.60 -59.04 -28.30
CA ILE A 369 16.37 -59.82 -28.07
C ILE A 369 16.70 -61.23 -27.59
N ASN A 370 17.60 -61.93 -28.28
CA ASN A 370 17.96 -63.30 -27.91
C ASN A 370 18.71 -63.36 -26.56
N LEU A 371 19.50 -62.33 -26.19
CA LEU A 371 20.17 -62.28 -24.89
C LEU A 371 19.20 -62.05 -23.74
N GLY A 372 18.31 -61.06 -23.84
CA GLY A 372 17.29 -60.80 -22.82
C GLY A 372 16.33 -61.98 -22.66
N ALA A 373 15.89 -62.60 -23.76
CA ALA A 373 15.05 -63.79 -23.73
C ALA A 373 15.78 -65.01 -23.11
N LYS A 374 17.04 -65.26 -23.49
CA LYS A 374 17.87 -66.33 -22.89
C LYS A 374 18.01 -66.15 -21.39
N PHE A 375 18.30 -64.93 -20.92
CA PHE A 375 18.44 -64.67 -19.47
C PHE A 375 17.17 -65.03 -18.70
N VAL A 376 16.01 -64.60 -19.21
CA VAL A 376 14.70 -64.87 -18.61
C VAL A 376 14.40 -66.37 -18.55
N ASP A 377 14.77 -67.12 -19.57
CA ASP A 377 14.55 -68.57 -19.63
C ASP A 377 15.53 -69.35 -18.74
N VAL A 378 16.82 -68.97 -18.72
CA VAL A 378 17.85 -69.60 -17.88
C VAL A 378 17.58 -69.38 -16.39
N HIS A 379 17.17 -68.17 -15.98
CA HIS A 379 16.97 -67.83 -14.58
C HIS A 379 15.51 -67.97 -14.10
N LYS A 380 14.63 -68.62 -14.88
CA LYS A 380 13.18 -68.73 -14.62
C LYS A 380 12.84 -69.08 -13.17
N ASP A 381 13.40 -70.15 -12.62
CA ASP A 381 13.09 -70.59 -11.24
C ASP A 381 13.63 -69.64 -10.17
N GLN A 382 14.79 -69.02 -10.39
CA GLN A 382 15.37 -68.04 -9.46
C GLN A 382 14.54 -66.75 -9.46
N LEU A 383 14.13 -66.27 -10.64
CA LEU A 383 13.28 -65.09 -10.80
C LEU A 383 11.87 -65.31 -10.22
N ILE A 384 11.30 -66.52 -10.34
CA ILE A 384 10.02 -66.88 -9.69
C ILE A 384 10.11 -66.78 -8.16
N GLN A 385 11.25 -67.11 -7.57
CA GLN A 385 11.43 -67.11 -6.11
C GLN A 385 11.86 -65.76 -5.54
N MET A 386 12.73 -65.02 -6.24
CA MET A 386 13.47 -63.89 -5.69
C MET A 386 12.90 -62.52 -6.06
N VAL A 387 12.18 -62.37 -7.18
CA VAL A 387 11.59 -61.08 -7.58
C VAL A 387 10.57 -60.62 -6.54
N THR A 388 10.67 -59.37 -6.10
CA THR A 388 9.81 -58.78 -5.06
C THR A 388 8.73 -57.87 -5.65
N MET A 389 9.05 -57.14 -6.72
CA MET A 389 8.25 -56.09 -7.36
C MET A 389 7.28 -56.62 -8.44
N VAL A 390 6.75 -57.84 -8.27
CA VAL A 390 5.91 -58.52 -9.27
C VAL A 390 4.71 -57.69 -9.73
N LYS A 391 4.02 -56.97 -8.82
CA LYS A 391 2.84 -56.16 -9.16
C LYS A 391 3.16 -54.99 -10.12
N PRO A 392 4.16 -54.12 -9.85
CA PRO A 392 4.64 -53.14 -10.84
C PRO A 392 5.06 -53.76 -12.17
N ILE A 393 5.77 -54.89 -12.16
CA ILE A 393 6.26 -55.54 -13.39
C ILE A 393 5.10 -56.02 -14.27
N MET A 394 4.10 -56.70 -13.67
CA MET A 394 2.88 -57.12 -14.37
C MET A 394 2.08 -55.94 -14.94
N TYR A 395 2.04 -54.82 -14.21
CA TYR A 395 1.35 -53.60 -14.65
C TYR A 395 2.00 -53.01 -15.90
N GLU A 396 3.34 -52.96 -15.96
CA GLU A 396 4.06 -52.38 -17.10
C GLU A 396 4.02 -53.27 -18.36
N LEU A 397 4.07 -54.60 -18.20
CA LEU A 397 4.02 -55.53 -19.34
C LEU A 397 2.61 -55.73 -19.91
N PHE A 398 1.64 -56.00 -19.06
CA PHE A 398 0.34 -56.57 -19.46
C PHE A 398 -0.83 -55.75 -18.91
N TYR A 399 -0.71 -54.41 -18.96
CA TYR A 399 -1.71 -53.47 -18.43
C TYR A 399 -3.14 -53.75 -18.90
N LYS A 400 -3.33 -54.22 -20.15
CA LYS A 400 -4.67 -54.55 -20.68
C LYS A 400 -5.13 -55.98 -20.40
N GLU A 401 -4.22 -56.96 -20.32
CA GLU A 401 -4.60 -58.38 -20.28
C GLU A 401 -4.85 -58.91 -18.86
N LEU A 402 -4.12 -58.39 -17.86
CA LEU A 402 -4.17 -58.92 -16.49
C LEU A 402 -5.03 -58.07 -15.53
N TYR A 403 -5.44 -56.85 -15.91
CA TYR A 403 -6.11 -55.90 -15.02
C TYR A 403 -7.53 -56.31 -14.59
N CYS A 404 -8.22 -57.16 -15.37
CA CYS A 404 -9.57 -57.63 -15.08
C CYS A 404 -9.64 -58.95 -14.29
N ASN A 405 -8.52 -59.64 -14.04
CA ASN A 405 -8.54 -60.95 -13.40
C ASN A 405 -8.46 -60.86 -11.87
N ILE A 406 -9.61 -60.88 -11.20
CA ILE A 406 -9.74 -60.80 -9.73
C ILE A 406 -8.85 -61.83 -9.01
N ARG A 407 -8.70 -63.03 -9.58
CA ARG A 407 -7.91 -64.15 -9.03
C ARG A 407 -6.43 -63.77 -8.79
N ILE A 408 -5.88 -62.84 -9.58
CA ILE A 408 -4.49 -62.38 -9.45
C ILE A 408 -4.25 -61.64 -8.12
N LYS A 409 -5.24 -60.91 -7.60
CA LYS A 409 -5.09 -60.11 -6.38
C LYS A 409 -4.97 -60.96 -5.11
N GLU A 410 -5.50 -62.18 -5.13
CA GLU A 410 -5.54 -63.14 -4.01
C GLU A 410 -4.36 -64.13 -4.02
N MET A 411 -3.60 -64.19 -5.11
CA MET A 411 -2.47 -65.10 -5.28
C MET A 411 -1.21 -64.67 -4.53
N THR A 412 -0.37 -65.64 -4.17
CA THR A 412 0.96 -65.35 -3.62
C THR A 412 1.86 -64.69 -4.68
N ARG A 413 2.94 -64.05 -4.24
CA ARG A 413 3.91 -63.40 -5.14
C ARG A 413 4.50 -64.40 -6.16
N GLN A 414 4.80 -65.62 -5.72
CA GLN A 414 5.35 -66.68 -6.58
C GLN A 414 4.32 -67.17 -7.59
N ASP A 415 3.05 -67.31 -7.20
CA ASP A 415 1.98 -67.70 -8.12
C ASP A 415 1.70 -66.62 -9.16
N GLN A 416 1.71 -65.33 -8.77
CA GLN A 416 1.62 -64.19 -9.68
C GLN A 416 2.76 -64.24 -10.71
N MET A 417 3.97 -64.54 -10.26
CA MET A 417 5.14 -64.69 -11.12
C MET A 417 5.03 -65.89 -12.06
N ARG A 418 4.50 -67.04 -11.59
CA ARG A 418 4.23 -68.21 -12.46
C ARG A 418 3.19 -67.91 -13.54
N GLN A 419 2.14 -67.14 -13.24
CA GLN A 419 1.18 -66.70 -14.26
C GLN A 419 1.79 -65.68 -15.22
N LEU A 420 2.64 -64.77 -14.75
CA LEU A 420 3.39 -63.87 -15.62
C LEU A 420 4.26 -64.66 -16.61
N TYR A 421 5.05 -65.62 -16.12
CA TYR A 421 5.85 -66.51 -16.98
C TYR A 421 5.01 -67.28 -18.01
N LYS A 422 3.81 -67.74 -17.64
CA LYS A 422 2.90 -68.38 -18.59
C LYS A 422 2.48 -67.40 -19.70
N ALA A 423 2.13 -66.17 -19.36
CA ALA A 423 1.78 -65.14 -20.35
C ALA A 423 2.98 -64.77 -21.26
N LEU A 424 4.21 -64.75 -20.73
CA LEU A 424 5.43 -64.57 -21.53
C LEU A 424 5.66 -65.72 -22.53
N GLU A 425 5.24 -66.93 -22.21
CA GLU A 425 5.34 -68.11 -23.08
C GLU A 425 4.20 -68.20 -24.11
N GLU A 426 3.02 -67.68 -23.78
CA GLU A 426 1.82 -67.66 -24.64
C GLU A 426 1.74 -66.46 -25.59
N ALA A 427 2.67 -65.49 -25.47
CA ALA A 427 2.71 -64.28 -26.29
C ALA A 427 3.17 -64.54 -27.75
N GLU A 428 2.61 -63.75 -28.69
CA GLU A 428 2.82 -63.91 -30.15
C GLU A 428 4.31 -63.80 -30.56
N ASP A 429 5.05 -62.83 -30.01
CA ASP A 429 6.53 -62.86 -30.03
C ASP A 429 7.07 -62.94 -28.60
N SER A 430 7.10 -64.18 -28.07
CA SER A 430 7.65 -64.50 -26.76
C SER A 430 9.08 -63.96 -26.54
N ARG A 431 9.92 -63.83 -27.58
CA ARG A 431 11.30 -63.33 -27.40
C ARG A 431 11.32 -61.83 -27.11
N ILE A 432 10.53 -61.05 -27.84
CA ILE A 432 10.40 -59.60 -27.62
C ILE A 432 9.79 -59.33 -26.24
N VAL A 433 8.69 -60.00 -25.89
CA VAL A 433 8.03 -59.75 -24.58
C VAL A 433 8.90 -60.22 -23.41
N LYS A 434 9.73 -61.26 -23.57
CA LYS A 434 10.77 -61.61 -22.58
C LYS A 434 11.88 -60.56 -22.48
N LEU A 435 12.32 -59.96 -23.60
CA LEU A 435 13.25 -58.82 -23.55
C LEU A 435 12.63 -57.64 -22.77
N ASP A 436 11.38 -57.29 -23.03
CA ASP A 436 10.72 -56.20 -22.29
C ASP A 436 10.59 -56.52 -20.79
N PHE A 437 10.26 -57.76 -20.43
CA PHE A 437 10.26 -58.22 -19.04
C PHE A 437 11.66 -58.11 -18.42
N TYR A 438 12.72 -58.49 -19.13
CA TYR A 438 14.11 -58.33 -18.69
C TYR A 438 14.48 -56.85 -18.49
N ARG A 439 14.08 -55.96 -19.40
CA ARG A 439 14.31 -54.51 -19.28
C ARG A 439 13.60 -53.91 -18.06
N ILE A 440 12.40 -54.39 -17.73
CA ILE A 440 11.67 -53.97 -16.53
C ILE A 440 12.31 -54.56 -15.26
N LEU A 441 12.86 -55.78 -15.31
CA LEU A 441 13.66 -56.31 -14.20
C LEU A 441 14.92 -55.48 -13.94
N LEU A 442 15.64 -55.04 -14.97
CA LEU A 442 16.78 -54.12 -14.83
C LEU A 442 16.36 -52.80 -14.15
N ASP A 443 15.17 -52.27 -14.47
CA ASP A 443 14.63 -51.04 -13.85
C ASP A 443 14.15 -51.22 -12.40
N ARG A 444 13.59 -52.39 -12.06
CA ARG A 444 12.86 -52.63 -10.81
C ARG A 444 13.60 -53.47 -9.77
N GLU A 445 14.52 -54.32 -10.21
CA GLU A 445 15.28 -55.28 -9.39
C GLU A 445 16.76 -55.38 -9.88
N PRO A 446 17.48 -54.26 -10.12
CA PRO A 446 18.78 -54.26 -10.80
C PRO A 446 19.83 -55.16 -10.12
N ASP A 447 19.89 -55.16 -8.79
CA ASP A 447 20.86 -55.95 -8.04
C ASP A 447 20.61 -57.46 -8.18
N LEU A 448 19.34 -57.87 -8.26
CA LEU A 448 18.99 -59.28 -8.51
C LEU A 448 19.47 -59.70 -9.90
N VAL A 449 19.21 -58.88 -10.92
CA VAL A 449 19.62 -59.18 -12.30
C VAL A 449 21.14 -59.24 -12.43
N LYS A 450 21.86 -58.28 -11.81
CA LYS A 450 23.32 -58.26 -11.79
C LYS A 450 23.92 -59.51 -11.14
N ASN A 451 23.46 -59.88 -9.94
CA ASN A 451 23.95 -61.06 -9.22
C ASN A 451 23.73 -62.36 -10.01
N LEU A 452 22.62 -62.47 -10.75
CA LEU A 452 22.31 -63.64 -11.58
C LEU A 452 23.21 -63.70 -12.83
N GLY A 453 23.50 -62.56 -13.46
CA GLY A 453 24.41 -62.47 -14.62
C GLY A 453 25.87 -62.78 -14.27
N GLU A 454 26.40 -62.21 -13.18
CA GLU A 454 27.77 -62.48 -12.70
C GLU A 454 27.99 -63.96 -12.33
N ALA A 455 26.93 -64.65 -11.88
CA ALA A 455 26.96 -66.09 -11.63
C ALA A 455 27.08 -66.91 -12.94
N GLU A 456 26.47 -66.47 -14.05
CA GLU A 456 26.61 -67.12 -15.36
C GLU A 456 28.05 -66.97 -15.91
N GLU A 457 28.66 -65.78 -15.82
CA GLU A 457 30.06 -65.57 -16.24
C GLU A 457 31.05 -66.41 -15.44
N THR A 458 30.83 -66.52 -14.12
CA THR A 458 31.69 -67.35 -13.24
C THR A 458 31.67 -68.82 -13.67
N ILE A 459 30.49 -69.38 -13.95
CA ILE A 459 30.33 -70.77 -14.41
C ILE A 459 30.96 -70.98 -15.80
N GLN A 460 30.82 -70.00 -16.70
CA GLN A 460 31.39 -70.07 -18.04
C GLN A 460 32.94 -70.14 -18.00
N SER A 461 33.59 -69.36 -17.14
CA SER A 461 35.06 -69.32 -17.00
C SER A 461 35.68 -70.66 -16.56
N LEU A 462 34.97 -71.40 -15.69
CA LEU A 462 35.39 -72.70 -15.16
C LEU A 462 35.29 -73.84 -16.20
N SER A 463 34.57 -73.63 -17.31
CA SER A 463 34.36 -74.65 -18.35
C SER A 463 35.48 -74.74 -19.40
N THR A 464 36.51 -73.89 -19.31
CA THR A 464 37.63 -73.81 -20.27
C THR A 464 39.00 -74.09 -19.65
N SER A 465 39.24 -75.33 -19.22
CA SER A 465 40.60 -75.87 -19.03
C SER A 465 40.66 -77.41 -19.11
N PRO A 466 41.70 -78.04 -19.70
CA PRO A 466 41.68 -79.48 -20.02
C PRO A 466 42.45 -80.42 -19.06
N GLY A 467 41.76 -81.46 -18.57
CA GLY A 467 42.30 -82.82 -18.35
C GLY A 467 42.98 -83.18 -17.01
N GLY A 468 42.48 -84.22 -16.32
CA GLY A 468 43.17 -84.81 -15.15
C GLY A 468 42.36 -85.82 -14.30
N GLN A 469 42.32 -87.08 -14.73
CA GLN A 469 41.89 -88.33 -14.06
C GLN A 469 41.39 -88.35 -12.58
N GLN A 470 40.08 -88.56 -12.41
CA GLN A 470 39.43 -89.72 -11.75
C GLN A 470 40.14 -90.48 -10.60
N GLU A 471 39.51 -90.52 -9.41
CA GLU A 471 39.14 -91.79 -8.75
C GLU A 471 37.98 -91.63 -7.73
N THR A 472 37.49 -92.74 -7.15
CA THR A 472 36.08 -92.90 -6.73
C THR A 472 35.94 -93.46 -5.31
N GLN A 473 34.99 -92.95 -4.49
CA GLN A 473 34.06 -93.77 -3.68
C GLN A 473 33.09 -92.94 -2.79
N THR A 474 31.78 -93.10 -3.04
CA THR A 474 30.64 -92.96 -2.10
C THR A 474 30.37 -94.35 -1.44
N PRO A 475 29.34 -94.61 -0.59
CA PRO A 475 28.15 -93.83 -0.16
C PRO A 475 28.01 -93.70 1.37
N SER A 476 27.03 -92.99 1.96
CA SER A 476 25.61 -93.37 2.21
C SER A 476 25.11 -92.47 3.38
N GLN A 477 23.84 -92.24 3.74
CA GLN A 477 22.54 -92.74 3.28
C GLN A 477 21.39 -91.83 3.82
N LYS A 478 20.28 -91.79 3.07
CA LYS A 478 18.86 -91.65 3.49
C LYS A 478 18.29 -90.45 4.30
N SER A 479 17.11 -90.06 3.80
CA SER A 479 16.06 -89.21 4.40
C SER A 479 15.08 -90.03 5.28
N GLU A 480 14.02 -89.37 5.79
CA GLU A 480 12.82 -89.85 6.52
C GLU A 480 12.98 -90.04 8.07
N ARG A 481 11.97 -89.79 8.94
CA ARG A 481 10.59 -89.25 8.81
C ARG A 481 9.96 -88.97 10.21
N ILE A 482 9.27 -87.81 10.35
CA ILE A 482 8.02 -87.41 11.08
C ILE A 482 7.65 -88.01 12.48
N GLU A 483 6.91 -87.19 13.27
CA GLU A 483 6.10 -87.42 14.51
C GLU A 483 6.84 -87.29 15.86
N GLY A 484 6.28 -86.65 16.91
CA GLY A 484 5.04 -85.86 17.06
C GLY A 484 4.63 -85.74 18.55
N MET A 485 3.95 -84.65 18.99
CA MET A 485 3.01 -84.61 20.15
C MET A 485 2.50 -83.19 20.50
N GLU A 486 1.22 -83.11 20.88
CA GLU A 486 0.59 -81.99 21.61
C GLU A 486 1.05 -82.00 23.11
N MET A 487 0.62 -81.17 24.07
CA MET A 487 -0.53 -80.26 24.21
C MET A 487 -0.30 -79.34 25.44
N LYS A 488 -0.83 -78.10 25.45
CA LYS A 488 -1.37 -77.43 26.67
C LYS A 488 -2.12 -76.13 26.35
N SER A 489 -3.02 -75.75 27.25
CA SER A 489 -4.23 -74.94 26.98
C SER A 489 -4.24 -73.53 27.60
N LEU A 490 -4.85 -72.57 26.86
CA LEU A 490 -5.91 -71.56 27.18
C LEU A 490 -6.12 -71.08 28.65
N PRO A 491 -6.68 -69.86 28.93
CA PRO A 491 -7.74 -69.13 28.18
C PRO A 491 -7.47 -67.60 27.98
N GLY A 492 -8.33 -66.72 27.42
CA GLY A 492 -9.65 -66.80 26.76
C GLY A 492 -10.46 -65.47 26.88
N SER A 493 -11.47 -65.24 25.99
CA SER A 493 -12.35 -64.03 25.80
C SER A 493 -11.93 -63.12 24.63
N GLY A 494 -12.75 -62.59 23.69
CA GLY A 494 -14.21 -62.63 23.41
C GLY A 494 -14.60 -61.58 22.32
N ARG A 495 -15.84 -61.43 21.77
CA ARG A 495 -17.09 -62.23 21.76
C ARG A 495 -18.21 -61.60 20.85
N LYS A 496 -18.49 -62.13 19.63
CA LYS A 496 -19.63 -61.80 18.69
C LYS A 496 -19.52 -60.49 17.87
N SER A 497 -20.22 -60.23 16.73
CA SER A 497 -21.39 -60.87 16.06
C SER A 497 -21.47 -60.62 14.53
N VAL A 498 -22.26 -61.45 13.84
CA VAL A 498 -22.77 -61.41 12.43
C VAL A 498 -24.31 -61.16 12.54
N PRO A 499 -25.07 -60.45 11.64
CA PRO A 499 -25.34 -60.90 10.26
C PRO A 499 -25.74 -59.89 9.13
N GLU A 500 -25.51 -60.35 7.89
CA GLU A 500 -26.40 -60.40 6.69
C GLU A 500 -27.63 -59.47 6.55
N MET A 501 -27.75 -58.75 5.40
CA MET A 501 -28.88 -58.87 4.45
C MET A 501 -28.69 -58.13 3.10
N LYS A 502 -29.70 -58.23 2.21
CA LYS A 502 -29.63 -58.17 0.72
C LYS A 502 -30.42 -56.94 0.13
N PRO A 503 -30.81 -56.85 -1.17
CA PRO A 503 -30.72 -55.61 -1.97
C PRO A 503 -32.06 -54.85 -2.16
N LEU A 504 -32.06 -53.69 -2.86
CA LEU A 504 -32.92 -53.42 -4.05
C LEU A 504 -32.83 -52.00 -4.66
N LEU A 505 -33.25 -51.95 -5.92
CA LEU A 505 -33.44 -50.86 -6.89
C LEU A 505 -34.27 -49.62 -6.47
N ALA A 506 -33.93 -48.47 -7.06
CA ALA A 506 -34.82 -47.47 -7.71
C ALA A 506 -33.93 -46.31 -8.24
N ALA A 507 -34.23 -45.46 -9.23
CA ALA A 507 -35.15 -45.35 -10.37
C ALA A 507 -34.84 -43.96 -11.00
N GLY A 508 -35.14 -43.72 -12.29
CA GLY A 508 -35.03 -42.38 -12.93
C GLY A 508 -36.10 -41.39 -12.45
N PRO A 509 -36.19 -40.16 -13.02
CA PRO A 509 -36.39 -39.89 -14.47
C PRO A 509 -35.26 -39.02 -15.11
N GLN A 510 -35.01 -39.01 -16.44
CA GLN A 510 -35.80 -38.49 -17.58
C GLN A 510 -36.02 -36.95 -17.54
N ASN A 511 -35.93 -36.17 -18.63
CA ASN A 511 -35.65 -36.45 -20.05
C ASN A 511 -35.26 -35.14 -20.80
N ASP A 512 -34.70 -35.26 -22.01
CA ASP A 512 -34.99 -34.49 -23.26
C ASP A 512 -35.02 -32.94 -23.26
N ASP A 513 -34.71 -32.19 -24.33
CA ASP A 513 -34.06 -32.45 -25.64
C ASP A 513 -33.83 -31.10 -26.35
N LEU A 514 -32.95 -31.08 -27.38
CA LEU A 514 -32.99 -30.20 -28.57
C LEU A 514 -32.90 -28.65 -28.35
N ASP A 515 -32.51 -27.80 -29.32
CA ASP A 515 -32.16 -28.03 -30.72
C ASP A 515 -31.09 -27.04 -31.25
N GLU A 516 -30.69 -27.24 -32.51
CA GLU A 516 -29.58 -26.60 -33.22
C GLU A 516 -29.93 -25.25 -33.91
N MET A 517 -28.88 -24.53 -34.36
CA MET A 517 -28.83 -23.73 -35.59
C MET A 517 -29.60 -22.38 -35.69
N GLU A 518 -28.88 -21.29 -35.94
CA GLU A 518 -28.83 -20.66 -37.28
C GLU A 518 -27.84 -19.48 -37.38
N ARG A 519 -27.45 -19.15 -38.61
CA ARG A 519 -26.41 -18.16 -38.97
C ARG A 519 -26.89 -17.36 -40.17
N GLY A 520 -27.16 -16.06 -40.02
CA GLY A 520 -27.18 -15.13 -41.16
C GLY A 520 -28.13 -13.94 -41.06
N GLY A 521 -27.57 -12.73 -41.15
CA GLY A 521 -28.32 -11.48 -41.28
C GLY A 521 -27.34 -10.33 -41.58
N ARG A 522 -27.58 -9.57 -42.66
CA ARG A 522 -26.71 -8.54 -43.22
C ARG A 522 -27.56 -7.27 -43.49
N VAL A 523 -26.90 -6.15 -43.85
CA VAL A 523 -27.52 -4.90 -44.40
C VAL A 523 -28.04 -3.99 -43.25
N THR A 524 -27.74 -2.67 -43.11
CA THR A 524 -27.12 -1.65 -43.99
C THR A 524 -26.40 -0.51 -43.20
N THR A 525 -25.69 0.32 -43.97
CA THR A 525 -25.26 1.74 -43.82
C THR A 525 -25.85 2.62 -42.68
N ASP A 526 -25.20 3.70 -42.18
CA ASP A 526 -24.51 4.77 -42.92
C ASP A 526 -23.40 5.55 -42.14
N ASN A 527 -22.53 6.20 -42.92
CA ASN A 527 -21.69 7.41 -42.72
C ASN A 527 -21.44 8.00 -41.31
N ASN A 528 -20.21 8.25 -40.83
CA ASN A 528 -19.07 9.03 -41.37
C ASN A 528 -19.15 10.56 -41.11
N SER A 529 -18.31 11.08 -40.19
CA SER A 529 -17.69 12.41 -40.28
C SER A 529 -16.53 12.60 -39.28
N MET A 530 -15.44 13.19 -39.75
CA MET A 530 -14.25 13.58 -38.96
C MET A 530 -14.53 14.75 -37.99
N LEU A 531 -13.78 14.78 -36.89
CA LEU A 531 -12.97 15.94 -36.49
C LEU A 531 -11.77 15.48 -35.63
#